data_AF-A0A376Y807-F1
#
_entry.id   AF-A0A376Y807-F1
#
_cell.length_a   1.000
_cell.length_b   1.000
_cell.length_c   1.000
_cell.angle_alpha   90.00
_cell.angle_beta   90.00
_cell.angle_gamma   90.00
#
_symmetry.space_group_name_H-M   'P 1'
#
loop_
_entity.id
_entity.type
_entity.pdbx_description
1 polymer ?
#
loop_
_entity_poly.entity_id
_entity_poly.type
_entity_poly.pdbx_seq_one_letter_code
_entity_poly.pdbx_strand_id
1 'polypeptide(L)'
;MKNDVISPEFDENGRPLRRIRSFVRRQGRLTKGQEHALENYWPVMGVEFSEDMLDFPALFGREAPVTLEIGFGMGASLVAMAKDRPEQDFLGIEVHSPGVGACLASAHEEGLSNLRVMCHDAVEVLHKMIPDNSLRMVQLFFPDPWHKARHNKRRIVQVPFAELVKSKLQLGGYSIWRPTGNLMRNICLK
;
A
#
# COMPACT_ATOMS: atom_id res chain seq x y z
N MET A 1 15.14 -3.82 -1.70
CA MET A 1 14.22 -2.67 -1.70
C MET A 1 14.87 -1.51 -2.43
N LYS A 2 14.32 -1.11 -3.57
CA LYS A 2 14.70 0.16 -4.21
C LYS A 2 14.30 1.34 -3.30
N ASN A 3 15.16 2.35 -3.18
CA ASN A 3 14.91 3.51 -2.30
C ASN A 3 13.97 4.57 -2.93
N ASP A 4 13.74 4.45 -4.23
CA ASP A 4 12.83 5.30 -4.99
C ASP A 4 11.40 4.77 -4.83
N VAL A 5 10.54 5.62 -4.25
CA VAL A 5 9.13 5.29 -4.00
C VAL A 5 8.20 5.99 -5.00
N ILE A 6 8.76 6.61 -6.04
CA ILE A 6 8.06 7.34 -7.11
C ILE A 6 8.91 7.20 -8.37
N SER A 7 8.27 7.01 -9.53
CA SER A 7 8.96 7.06 -10.82
C SER A 7 9.29 8.51 -11.21
N PRO A 8 10.53 8.84 -11.61
CA PRO A 8 10.87 10.19 -12.05
C PRO A 8 10.20 10.51 -13.40
N GLU A 9 9.51 11.64 -13.46
CA GLU A 9 8.97 12.20 -14.71
C GLU A 9 9.68 13.51 -15.05
N PHE A 10 9.94 13.72 -16.34
CA PHE A 10 10.62 14.89 -16.84
C PHE A 10 9.74 15.66 -17.83
N ASP A 11 9.88 16.98 -17.87
CA ASP A 11 9.26 17.80 -18.91
C ASP A 11 10.01 17.65 -20.25
N GLU A 12 9.48 18.29 -21.30
CA GLU A 12 10.09 18.33 -22.63
C GLU A 12 11.53 18.88 -22.65
N ASN A 13 11.93 19.60 -21.59
CA ASN A 13 13.26 20.16 -21.40
C ASN A 13 14.14 19.32 -20.45
N GLY A 14 13.71 18.10 -20.10
CA GLY A 14 14.44 17.19 -19.22
C GLY A 14 14.45 17.60 -17.74
N ARG A 15 13.57 18.51 -17.30
CA ARG A 15 13.48 18.95 -15.90
C ARG A 15 12.48 18.08 -15.12
N PRO A 16 12.79 17.70 -13.88
CA PRO A 16 11.90 16.84 -13.10
C PRO A 16 10.57 17.54 -12.76
N LEU A 17 9.46 16.91 -13.13
CA LEU A 17 8.11 17.38 -12.84
C LEU A 17 7.76 17.16 -11.36
N ARG A 18 7.37 18.24 -10.66
CA ARG A 18 7.01 18.17 -9.25
C ARG A 18 5.51 17.96 -9.06
N ARG A 19 5.09 16.71 -8.86
CA ARG A 19 3.68 16.36 -8.57
C ARG A 19 3.26 16.73 -7.14
N ILE A 20 1.97 17.06 -6.97
CA ILE A 20 1.35 17.18 -5.65
C ILE A 20 1.20 15.77 -5.08
N ARG A 21 1.83 15.53 -3.92
CA ARG A 21 1.84 14.22 -3.27
C ARG A 21 0.82 14.17 -2.15
N SER A 22 0.25 12.98 -1.94
CA SER A 22 -0.70 12.73 -0.87
C SER A 22 -0.07 12.37 0.47
N PHE A 23 1.22 12.02 0.46
CA PHE A 23 1.99 11.57 1.62
C PHE A 23 3.16 12.50 1.93
N VAL A 24 3.64 12.44 3.17
CA VAL A 24 4.93 13.02 3.58
C VAL A 24 5.89 11.92 4.02
N ARG A 25 7.07 11.87 3.40
CA ARG A 25 8.17 11.06 3.93
C ARG A 25 8.87 11.84 5.03
N ARG A 26 8.56 11.53 6.29
CA ARG A 26 9.42 11.89 7.42
C ARG A 26 10.44 10.78 7.55
N GLN A 27 11.53 10.82 6.79
CA GLN A 27 12.61 9.83 6.92
C GLN A 27 13.26 10.01 8.31
N GLY A 28 12.77 9.24 9.29
CA GLY A 28 13.50 8.98 10.52
C GLY A 28 14.60 7.96 10.28
N ARG A 29 15.55 7.87 11.21
CA ARG A 29 16.57 6.82 11.19
C ARG A 29 15.90 5.46 11.41
N LEU A 30 16.23 4.47 10.58
CA LEU A 30 15.83 3.08 10.81
C LEU A 30 16.41 2.59 12.14
N THR A 31 15.62 1.86 12.92
CA THR A 31 16.17 1.09 14.03
C THR A 31 16.94 -0.11 13.48
N LYS A 32 17.89 -0.65 14.25
CA LYS A 32 18.64 -1.85 13.84
C LYS A 32 17.72 -3.03 13.50
N GLY A 33 16.61 -3.18 14.23
CA GLY A 33 15.63 -4.23 13.95
C GLY A 33 14.89 -4.03 12.62
N GLN A 34 14.52 -2.78 12.29
CA GLN A 34 13.86 -2.47 11.01
C GLN A 34 14.80 -2.65 9.83
N GLU A 35 16.06 -2.22 9.97
CA GLU A 35 17.10 -2.41 8.96
C GLU A 35 17.35 -3.90 8.71
N HIS A 36 17.56 -4.68 9.77
CA HIS A 36 17.72 -6.12 9.69
C HIS A 36 16.51 -6.82 9.05
N ALA A 37 15.29 -6.41 9.39
CA ALA A 37 14.07 -6.97 8.81
C ALA A 37 13.94 -6.65 7.31
N LEU A 38 14.29 -5.43 6.90
CA LEU A 38 14.35 -5.04 5.49
C LEU A 38 15.39 -5.86 4.73
N GLU A 39 16.58 -6.11 5.30
CA GLU A 39 17.62 -6.89 4.63
C GLU A 39 17.24 -8.37 4.47
N ASN A 40 16.68 -8.98 5.52
CA ASN A 40 16.49 -10.42 5.56
C ASN A 40 15.12 -10.87 5.04
N TYR A 41 14.08 -10.05 5.18
CA TYR A 41 12.71 -10.48 4.88
C TYR A 41 12.13 -9.80 3.63
N TRP A 42 12.68 -8.67 3.19
CA TRP A 42 12.30 -8.09 1.90
C TRP A 42 12.51 -9.05 0.72
N PRO A 43 13.59 -9.85 0.63
CA PRO A 43 13.74 -10.79 -0.49
C PRO A 43 12.62 -11.84 -0.61
N VAL A 44 11.90 -12.11 0.47
CA VAL A 44 10.85 -13.15 0.53
C VAL A 44 9.44 -12.55 0.45
N MET A 45 9.20 -11.46 1.19
CA MET A 45 7.87 -10.83 1.30
C MET A 45 7.74 -9.50 0.56
N GLY A 46 8.85 -8.90 0.17
CA GLY A 46 8.88 -7.63 -0.55
C GLY A 46 8.56 -7.80 -2.04
N VAL A 47 7.80 -6.85 -2.57
CA VAL A 47 7.49 -6.76 -4.01
C VAL A 47 8.07 -5.45 -4.53
N GLU A 48 8.98 -5.57 -5.49
CA GLU A 48 9.57 -4.41 -6.15
C GLU A 48 8.58 -3.80 -7.14
N PHE A 49 8.64 -2.48 -7.31
CA PHE A 49 7.83 -1.79 -8.32
C PHE A 49 8.25 -2.20 -9.74
N SER A 50 7.26 -2.39 -10.61
CA SER A 50 7.39 -2.68 -12.04
C SER A 50 6.35 -1.88 -12.85
N GLU A 51 6.59 -1.74 -14.14
CA GLU A 51 5.59 -1.22 -15.09
C GLU A 51 4.57 -2.28 -15.54
N ASP A 52 4.78 -3.54 -15.12
CA ASP A 52 3.92 -4.68 -15.45
C ASP A 52 2.89 -4.96 -14.35
N MET A 53 1.73 -5.46 -14.78
CA MET A 53 0.68 -5.93 -13.88
C MET A 53 1.14 -7.17 -13.10
N LEU A 54 0.78 -7.24 -11.82
CA LEU A 54 1.02 -8.39 -10.98
C LEU A 54 0.12 -9.55 -11.39
N ASP A 55 0.71 -10.74 -11.39
CA ASP A 55 0.01 -12.02 -11.39
C ASP A 55 -0.10 -12.49 -9.92
N PHE A 56 -1.28 -12.35 -9.32
CA PHE A 56 -1.49 -12.75 -7.93
C PHE A 56 -1.31 -14.26 -7.70
N PRO A 57 -1.85 -15.16 -8.53
CA PRO A 57 -1.52 -16.58 -8.47
C PRO A 57 -0.02 -16.87 -8.46
N ALA A 58 0.76 -16.23 -9.32
CA ALA A 58 2.22 -16.40 -9.32
C ALA A 58 2.89 -15.82 -8.06
N LEU A 59 2.42 -14.65 -7.59
CA LEU A 59 2.98 -13.97 -6.41
C LEU A 59 2.76 -14.73 -5.10
N PHE A 60 1.56 -15.30 -4.92
CA PHE A 60 1.16 -16.01 -3.71
C PHE A 60 1.26 -17.54 -3.83
N GLY A 61 1.46 -18.06 -5.04
CA GLY A 61 1.56 -19.50 -5.31
C GLY A 61 0.21 -20.24 -5.23
N ARG A 62 -0.90 -19.51 -5.24
CA ARG A 62 -2.27 -20.04 -5.13
C ARG A 62 -3.31 -19.04 -5.64
N GLU A 63 -4.52 -19.52 -5.89
CA GLU A 63 -5.68 -18.67 -6.12
C GLU A 63 -6.44 -18.45 -4.81
N ALA A 64 -6.49 -17.20 -4.34
CA ALA A 64 -7.27 -16.82 -3.18
C ALA A 64 -7.73 -15.36 -3.29
N PRO A 65 -8.76 -14.93 -2.51
CA PRO A 65 -9.15 -13.53 -2.46
C PRO A 65 -8.01 -12.64 -1.96
N VAL A 66 -7.74 -11.55 -2.67
CA VAL A 66 -6.67 -10.60 -2.33
C VAL A 66 -7.23 -9.34 -1.67
N THR A 67 -6.68 -8.99 -0.52
CA THR A 67 -6.92 -7.72 0.19
C THR A 67 -5.71 -6.81 0.05
N LEU A 68 -5.94 -5.54 -0.29
CA LEU A 68 -4.92 -4.50 -0.32
C LEU A 68 -5.09 -3.52 0.85
N GLU A 69 -4.04 -3.27 1.62
CA GLU A 69 -3.98 -2.17 2.61
C GLU A 69 -3.01 -1.08 2.12
N ILE A 70 -3.53 0.14 1.92
CA ILE A 70 -2.77 1.32 1.52
C ILE A 70 -2.40 2.13 2.76
N GLY A 71 -1.10 2.44 2.91
CA GLY A 71 -0.59 3.19 4.05
C GLY A 71 -0.69 2.40 5.36
N PHE A 72 -0.25 1.14 5.35
CA PHE A 72 -0.40 0.25 6.52
C PHE A 72 0.43 0.69 7.75
N GLY A 73 1.28 1.72 7.63
CA GLY A 73 2.09 2.24 8.72
C GLY A 73 3.06 1.18 9.23
N MET A 74 2.92 0.76 10.49
CA MET A 74 3.75 -0.30 11.09
C MET A 74 3.24 -1.72 10.80
N GLY A 75 2.10 -1.87 10.13
CA GLY A 75 1.58 -3.16 9.69
C GLY A 75 0.80 -3.96 10.73
N ALA A 76 0.54 -3.41 11.92
CA ALA A 76 -0.17 -4.15 12.99
C ALA A 76 -1.57 -4.65 12.56
N SER A 77 -2.33 -3.81 11.85
CA SER A 77 -3.63 -4.18 11.27
C SER A 77 -3.48 -5.29 10.23
N LEU A 78 -2.55 -5.08 9.28
CA LEU A 78 -2.28 -5.99 8.16
C LEU A 78 -1.86 -7.40 8.63
N VAL A 79 -0.89 -7.46 9.55
CA VAL A 79 -0.37 -8.72 10.11
C VAL A 79 -1.46 -9.46 10.88
N ALA A 80 -2.21 -8.76 11.73
CA ALA A 80 -3.32 -9.38 12.47
C ALA A 80 -4.38 -9.96 11.53
N MET A 81 -4.69 -9.27 10.43
CA MET A 81 -5.67 -9.72 9.44
C MET A 81 -5.20 -10.94 8.66
N ALA A 82 -3.94 -10.93 8.24
CA ALA A 82 -3.31 -12.03 7.53
C ALA A 82 -3.20 -13.29 8.41
N LYS A 83 -2.87 -13.13 9.70
CA LYS A 83 -2.85 -14.22 10.69
C LYS A 83 -4.24 -14.84 10.90
N ASP A 84 -5.28 -14.02 10.99
CA ASP A 84 -6.66 -14.46 11.23
C ASP A 84 -7.32 -15.10 10.00
N ARG A 85 -6.78 -14.85 8.80
CA ARG A 85 -7.34 -15.33 7.52
C ARG A 85 -6.28 -16.01 6.65
N PRO A 86 -5.75 -17.17 7.07
CA PRO A 86 -4.74 -17.91 6.29
C PRO A 86 -5.27 -18.36 4.91
N GLU A 87 -6.58 -18.40 4.71
CA GLU A 87 -7.23 -18.72 3.43
C GLU A 87 -7.27 -17.56 2.42
N GLN A 88 -6.89 -16.34 2.84
CA GLN A 88 -6.84 -15.14 2.00
C GLN A 88 -5.41 -14.62 1.87
N ASP A 89 -5.18 -13.81 0.83
CA ASP A 89 -3.88 -13.19 0.55
C ASP A 89 -3.93 -11.68 0.75
N PHE A 90 -2.81 -11.12 1.20
CA PHE A 90 -2.70 -9.73 1.64
C PHE A 90 -1.52 -9.04 0.95
N LEU A 91 -1.79 -7.87 0.39
CA LEU A 91 -0.79 -6.95 -0.14
C LEU A 91 -0.83 -5.65 0.66
N GLY A 92 0.31 -5.21 1.18
CA GLY A 92 0.45 -3.91 1.83
C GLY A 92 1.26 -2.93 0.97
N ILE A 93 0.86 -1.66 0.92
CA ILE A 93 1.69 -0.60 0.33
C ILE A 93 1.99 0.47 1.39
N GLU A 94 3.27 0.76 1.61
CA GLU A 94 3.72 1.81 2.53
C GLU A 94 4.97 2.52 2.00
N VAL A 95 4.96 3.85 1.95
CA VAL A 95 6.07 4.67 1.44
C VAL A 95 7.16 4.96 2.49
N HIS A 96 6.88 4.65 3.75
CA HIS A 96 7.76 4.83 4.90
C HIS A 96 8.47 3.54 5.26
N SER A 97 9.75 3.42 4.87
CA SER A 97 10.55 2.20 5.07
C SER A 97 10.68 1.71 6.52
N PRO A 98 10.72 2.55 7.58
CA PRO A 98 10.65 2.06 8.95
C PRO A 98 9.36 1.28 9.26
N GLY A 99 8.23 1.70 8.68
CA GLY A 99 6.95 1.01 8.78
C GLY A 99 6.97 -0.33 8.07
N VAL A 100 7.53 -0.37 6.86
CA VAL A 100 7.77 -1.60 6.09
C VAL A 100 8.62 -2.58 6.88
N GLY A 101 9.75 -2.15 7.45
CA GLY A 101 10.63 -2.99 8.26
C GLY A 101 9.94 -3.55 9.50
N ALA A 102 9.12 -2.73 10.18
CA ALA A 102 8.33 -3.20 11.32
C ALA A 102 7.27 -4.25 10.92
N CYS A 103 6.58 -4.03 9.80
CA CYS A 103 5.61 -4.97 9.27
C CYS A 103 6.26 -6.30 8.89
N LEU A 104 7.39 -6.27 8.18
CA LEU A 104 8.16 -7.46 7.80
C LEU A 104 8.62 -8.25 9.03
N ALA A 105 9.14 -7.57 10.05
CA ALA A 105 9.58 -8.23 11.28
C ALA A 105 8.42 -8.97 11.97
N SER A 106 7.27 -8.30 12.12
CA SER A 106 6.08 -8.88 12.76
C SER A 106 5.47 -10.00 11.92
N ALA A 107 5.42 -9.85 10.59
CA ALA A 107 4.93 -10.90 9.69
C ALA A 107 5.80 -12.16 9.74
N HIS A 108 7.12 -12.00 9.82
CA HIS A 108 8.06 -13.11 9.96
C HIS A 108 7.92 -13.79 11.32
N GLU A 109 7.82 -13.03 12.42
CA GLU A 109 7.59 -13.57 13.77
C GLU A 109 6.31 -14.42 13.85
N GLU A 110 5.27 -14.00 13.14
CA GLU A 110 3.99 -14.71 13.04
C GLU A 110 3.98 -15.83 11.98
N GLY A 111 5.08 -16.04 11.25
CA GLY A 111 5.22 -17.10 10.26
C GLY A 111 4.29 -16.97 9.05
N LEU A 112 3.93 -15.74 8.66
CA LEU A 112 2.95 -15.50 7.61
C LEU A 112 3.50 -15.80 6.21
N SER A 113 2.79 -16.63 5.45
CA SER A 113 3.11 -16.92 4.04
C SER A 113 2.21 -16.17 3.05
N ASN A 114 1.06 -15.67 3.52
CA ASN A 114 0.00 -15.03 2.76
C ASN A 114 0.08 -13.49 2.74
N LEU A 115 1.23 -12.91 3.10
CA LEU A 115 1.45 -11.47 3.14
C LEU A 115 2.62 -11.06 2.22
N ARG A 116 2.39 -10.01 1.42
CA ARG A 116 3.41 -9.31 0.63
C ARG A 116 3.35 -7.81 0.89
N VAL A 117 4.48 -7.12 0.78
CA VAL A 117 4.55 -5.66 1.00
C VAL A 117 5.32 -4.94 -0.10
N MET A 118 4.90 -3.72 -0.40
CA MET A 118 5.53 -2.82 -1.34
C MET A 118 5.94 -1.52 -0.65
N CYS A 119 7.08 -0.97 -1.08
CA CYS A 119 7.57 0.33 -0.65
C CYS A 119 7.56 1.31 -1.82
N HIS A 120 6.37 1.75 -2.22
CA HIS A 120 6.18 2.63 -3.37
C HIS A 120 4.92 3.49 -3.23
N ASP A 121 4.78 4.56 -4.04
CA ASP A 121 3.56 5.34 -4.14
C ASP A 121 2.39 4.45 -4.56
N ALA A 122 1.34 4.45 -3.75
CA ALA A 122 0.19 3.57 -3.94
C ALA A 122 -0.62 3.89 -5.20
N VAL A 123 -0.63 5.15 -5.65
CA VAL A 123 -1.35 5.54 -6.88
C VAL A 123 -0.63 4.98 -8.10
N GLU A 124 0.71 5.06 -8.15
CA GLU A 124 1.51 4.43 -9.20
C GLU A 124 1.34 2.90 -9.20
N VAL A 125 1.40 2.26 -8.03
CA VAL A 125 1.17 0.81 -7.91
C VAL A 125 -0.23 0.42 -8.42
N LEU A 126 -1.28 1.15 -8.01
CA LEU A 126 -2.64 0.89 -8.49
C LEU A 126 -2.74 1.03 -10.02
N HIS A 127 -2.10 2.04 -10.61
CA HIS A 127 -2.16 2.24 -12.06
C HIS A 127 -1.37 1.20 -12.86
N LYS A 128 -0.18 0.83 -12.39
CA LYS A 128 0.79 0.06 -13.17
C LYS A 128 0.77 -1.43 -12.86
N MET A 129 0.47 -1.79 -11.62
CA MET A 129 0.72 -3.14 -11.13
C MET A 129 -0.54 -3.88 -10.67
N ILE A 130 -1.62 -3.18 -10.30
CA ILE A 130 -2.84 -3.85 -9.83
C ILE A 130 -3.81 -4.05 -11.00
N PRO A 131 -4.13 -5.32 -11.36
CA PRO A 131 -5.11 -5.59 -12.41
C PRO A 131 -6.50 -5.09 -12.03
N ASP A 132 -7.31 -4.70 -13.01
CA ASP A 132 -8.71 -4.36 -12.74
C ASP A 132 -9.51 -5.60 -12.29
N ASN A 133 -10.53 -5.39 -11.46
CA ASN A 133 -11.42 -6.45 -10.94
C ASN A 133 -10.74 -7.60 -10.18
N SER A 134 -9.56 -7.36 -9.59
CA SER A 134 -8.73 -8.39 -8.97
C SER A 134 -8.79 -8.41 -7.45
N LEU A 135 -9.18 -7.30 -6.82
CA LEU A 135 -9.15 -7.16 -5.36
C LEU A 135 -10.51 -7.44 -4.73
N ARG A 136 -10.52 -8.26 -3.67
CA ARG A 136 -11.69 -8.45 -2.81
C ARG A 136 -11.96 -7.20 -1.96
N MET A 137 -10.90 -6.66 -1.37
CA MET A 137 -11.01 -5.55 -0.42
C MET A 137 -9.86 -4.56 -0.58
N VAL A 138 -10.16 -3.27 -0.42
CA VAL A 138 -9.15 -2.22 -0.27
C VAL A 138 -9.35 -1.50 1.06
N GLN A 139 -8.28 -1.34 1.83
CA GLN A 139 -8.29 -0.64 3.12
C GLN A 139 -7.40 0.58 3.05
N LEU A 140 -7.91 1.70 3.57
CA LEU A 140 -7.12 2.89 3.83
C LEU A 140 -7.46 3.41 5.22
N PHE A 141 -6.53 3.25 6.15
CA PHE A 141 -6.70 3.64 7.54
C PHE A 141 -5.80 4.82 7.89
N PHE A 142 -6.41 5.83 8.48
CA PHE A 142 -5.78 7.05 8.99
C PHE A 142 -4.87 7.76 7.98
N PRO A 143 -5.33 8.04 6.73
CA PRO A 143 -4.52 8.77 5.77
C PRO A 143 -4.21 10.18 6.28
N ASP A 144 -3.12 10.76 5.78
CA ASP A 144 -2.68 12.11 6.16
C ASP A 144 -3.84 13.12 6.06
N PRO A 145 -4.26 13.75 7.18
CA PRO A 145 -5.51 14.51 7.23
C PRO A 145 -5.41 15.88 6.55
N TRP A 146 -4.19 16.42 6.39
CA TRP A 146 -3.91 17.69 5.72
C TRP A 146 -4.82 18.86 6.17
N HIS A 147 -4.88 19.15 7.47
CA HIS A 147 -5.81 20.12 8.10
C HIS A 147 -5.86 21.54 7.51
N LYS A 148 -4.82 22.01 6.81
CA LYS A 148 -4.78 23.37 6.26
C LYS A 148 -5.50 23.40 4.91
N ALA A 149 -6.42 24.35 4.69
CA ALA A 149 -7.20 24.46 3.44
C ALA A 149 -6.33 24.44 2.15
N ARG A 150 -5.17 25.10 2.18
CA ARG A 150 -4.19 25.08 1.08
C ARG A 150 -3.61 23.69 0.75
N HIS A 151 -3.79 22.70 1.64
CA HIS A 151 -3.33 21.32 1.47
C HIS A 151 -4.46 20.36 1.05
N ASN A 152 -5.67 20.85 0.79
CA ASN A 152 -6.80 19.99 0.43
C ASN A 152 -6.50 19.05 -0.75
N LYS A 153 -5.77 19.52 -1.76
CA LYS A 153 -5.34 18.74 -2.93
C LYS A 153 -4.36 17.60 -2.60
N ARG A 154 -3.85 17.53 -1.38
CA ARG A 154 -2.97 16.45 -0.89
C ARG A 154 -3.74 15.33 -0.19
N ARG A 155 -5.03 15.49 0.10
CA ARG A 155 -5.82 14.40 0.65
C ARG A 155 -5.96 13.33 -0.43
N ILE A 156 -5.50 12.10 -0.14
CA ILE A 156 -5.53 10.99 -1.11
C ILE A 156 -6.96 10.64 -1.55
N VAL A 157 -7.93 10.72 -0.62
CA VAL A 157 -9.34 10.45 -0.92
C VAL A 157 -9.92 11.64 -1.68
N GLN A 158 -9.88 11.53 -3.00
CA GLN A 158 -10.56 12.38 -3.99
C GLN A 158 -11.35 11.48 -4.95
N VAL A 159 -12.28 12.07 -5.71
CA VAL A 159 -13.07 11.32 -6.71
C VAL A 159 -12.19 10.47 -7.64
N PRO A 160 -11.12 10.98 -8.27
CA PRO A 160 -10.30 10.17 -9.18
C PRO A 160 -9.66 8.95 -8.52
N PHE A 161 -9.22 9.09 -7.26
CA PHE A 161 -8.63 7.99 -6.52
C PHE A 161 -9.69 6.96 -6.09
N ALA A 162 -10.88 7.41 -5.67
CA ALA A 162 -11.97 6.51 -5.35
C ALA A 162 -12.43 5.70 -6.58
N GLU A 163 -12.51 6.32 -7.76
CA GLU A 163 -12.81 5.63 -9.02
C GLU A 163 -11.70 4.65 -9.41
N LEU A 164 -10.43 5.02 -9.22
CA LEU A 164 -9.31 4.11 -9.43
C LEU A 164 -9.42 2.89 -8.52
N VAL A 165 -9.65 3.06 -7.22
CA VAL A 165 -9.85 1.94 -6.29
C VAL A 165 -11.04 1.08 -6.71
N LYS A 166 -12.15 1.69 -7.12
CA LYS A 166 -13.31 0.98 -7.63
C LYS A 166 -12.99 0.16 -8.88
N SER A 167 -12.13 0.63 -9.79
CA SER A 167 -11.74 -0.16 -10.96
C SER A 167 -11.02 -1.46 -10.57
N LYS A 168 -10.23 -1.42 -9.49
CA LYS A 168 -9.44 -2.57 -8.98
C LYS A 168 -10.25 -3.60 -8.20
N LEU A 169 -11.36 -3.20 -7.59
CA LEU A 169 -12.23 -4.12 -6.86
C LEU A 169 -12.94 -5.08 -7.83
N GLN A 170 -13.06 -6.35 -7.48
CA GLN A 170 -13.97 -7.27 -8.18
C GLN A 170 -15.44 -6.88 -7.93
N LEU A 171 -16.38 -7.42 -8.71
CA LEU A 171 -17.81 -7.27 -8.41
C LEU A 171 -18.13 -7.83 -7.01
N GLY A 172 -18.88 -7.07 -6.20
CA GLY A 172 -19.13 -7.39 -4.80
C GLY A 172 -17.92 -7.18 -3.87
N GLY A 173 -16.80 -6.69 -4.40
CA GLY A 173 -15.67 -6.20 -3.62
C GLY A 173 -16.02 -4.88 -2.93
N TYR A 174 -15.26 -4.53 -1.90
CA TYR A 174 -15.54 -3.33 -1.11
C TYR A 174 -14.27 -2.63 -0.63
N SER A 175 -14.38 -1.33 -0.37
CA SER A 175 -13.31 -0.54 0.23
C SER A 175 -13.74 0.01 1.58
N ILE A 176 -12.83 -0.02 2.56
CA ILE A 176 -13.03 0.53 3.89
C ILE A 176 -12.09 1.72 4.08
N TRP A 177 -12.68 2.88 4.34
CA TRP A 177 -11.96 4.12 4.56
C TRP A 177 -12.15 4.56 6.01
N ARG A 178 -11.05 4.64 6.77
CA ARG A 178 -11.06 5.18 8.14
C ARG A 178 -10.27 6.48 8.20
N PRO A 179 -10.92 7.64 8.24
CA PRO A 179 -10.25 8.93 8.37
C PRO A 179 -9.70 9.15 9.78
N THR A 180 -8.75 10.06 9.92
CA THR A 180 -8.22 10.50 11.22
C THR A 180 -9.22 11.47 11.89
N GLY A 181 -9.78 11.09 13.04
CA GLY A 181 -10.76 11.88 13.81
C GLY A 181 -12.19 11.29 13.80
N ASN A 182 -13.19 12.04 14.30
CA ASN A 182 -14.59 11.60 14.43
C ASN A 182 -15.38 11.47 13.11
N LEU A 183 -14.70 11.40 11.97
CA LEU A 183 -15.37 11.32 10.67
C LEU A 183 -15.79 9.86 10.40
N MET A 184 -17.02 9.66 9.89
CA MET A 184 -17.64 8.35 9.73
C MET A 184 -16.78 7.35 8.94
N ARG A 185 -16.87 6.06 9.30
CA ARG A 185 -16.36 4.96 8.48
C ARG A 185 -17.15 4.93 7.18
N ASN A 186 -16.48 5.05 6.06
CA ASN A 186 -17.11 4.88 4.76
C ASN A 186 -16.78 3.48 4.23
N ILE A 187 -17.83 2.72 3.91
CA ILE A 187 -17.72 1.48 3.14
C ILE A 187 -18.25 1.80 1.75
N CYS A 188 -17.44 1.56 0.72
CA CYS A 188 -17.86 1.73 -0.67
C CYS A 188 -17.83 0.37 -1.36
N LEU A 189 -18.98 -0.04 -1.91
CA LEU A 189 -19.17 -1.32 -2.59
C LEU A 189 -19.04 -1.12 -4.11
N LYS A 190 -18.51 -2.12 -4.82
CA LYS A 190 -18.54 -2.17 -6.29
C LYS A 190 -19.69 -3.04 -6.81
#